data_AF-A0A1H0DV62-F1
#
_entry.id   AF-A0A1H0DV62-F1
#
_cell.length_a   1.000
_cell.length_b   1.000
_cell.length_c   1.000
_cell.angle_alpha   90.00
_cell.angle_beta   90.00
_cell.angle_gamma   90.00
#
_symmetry.space_group_name_H-M   'P 1'
#
loop_
_entity.id
_entity.type
_entity.pdbx_description
1 polymer ?
#
loop_
_entity_poly.entity_id
_entity_poly.type
_entity_poly.pdbx_seq_one_letter_code
_entity_poly.pdbx_strand_id
1 'polypeptide(L)'
;MSTTPSPADRLERRLADLRRFGNEAAFVVEQLPQSYKKQFPHVGWVGIMRMRNLITHHRDRVNDDLMFHALATRVPTKLARLGP
;
A
#
# COMPACT_ATOMS: atom_id res chain seq x y z
N MET A 1 28.52 18.76 6.58
CA MET A 1 27.30 19.60 6.64
C MET A 1 26.10 18.68 6.42
N SER A 2 25.36 18.36 7.48
CA SER A 2 24.16 17.51 7.38
C SER A 2 22.95 18.40 7.12
N THR A 3 22.60 18.59 5.85
CA THR A 3 21.34 19.23 5.48
C THR A 3 20.21 18.27 5.84
N THR A 4 19.46 18.61 6.88
CA THR A 4 18.22 17.88 7.19
C THR A 4 17.32 17.97 5.96
N PRO A 5 16.85 16.84 5.41
CA PRO A 5 16.10 16.87 4.17
C PRO A 5 14.78 17.63 4.35
N SER A 6 14.33 18.31 3.30
CA SER A 6 13.09 19.11 3.31
C SER A 6 11.86 18.26 3.66
N PRO A 7 10.78 18.83 4.24
CA PRO A 7 9.50 18.15 4.38
C PRO A 7 9.02 17.47 3.10
N ALA A 8 9.19 18.12 1.94
CA ALA A 8 8.81 17.55 0.64
C ALA A 8 9.63 16.29 0.31
N ASP A 9 10.94 16.31 0.52
CA ASP A 9 11.80 15.13 0.29
C ASP A 9 11.43 13.96 1.21
N ARG A 10 11.00 14.26 2.45
CA ARG A 10 10.54 13.23 3.38
C ARG A 10 9.22 12.62 2.92
N LEU A 11 8.29 13.43 2.43
CA LEU A 11 7.03 12.96 1.85
C LEU A 11 7.30 12.08 0.62
N GLU A 12 8.11 12.53 -0.33
CA GLU A 12 8.46 11.77 -1.53
C GLU A 12 9.09 10.41 -1.21
N ARG A 13 10.01 10.37 -0.23
CA ARG A 13 10.58 9.11 0.24
C ARG A 13 9.52 8.19 0.83
N ARG A 14 8.58 8.71 1.63
CA ARG A 14 7.49 7.89 2.19
C ARG A 14 6.53 7.39 1.12
N LEU A 15 6.25 8.19 0.10
CA LEU A 15 5.44 7.76 -1.04
C LEU A 15 6.17 6.68 -1.86
N ALA A 16 7.49 6.81 -2.05
CA ALA A 16 8.30 5.76 -2.67
C ALA A 16 8.29 4.45 -1.86
N ASP A 17 8.46 4.53 -0.54
CA ASP A 17 8.39 3.38 0.36
C ASP A 17 7.02 2.69 0.28
N LEU A 18 5.93 3.46 0.31
CA LEU A 18 4.56 2.93 0.22
C LEU A 18 4.29 2.23 -1.11
N ARG A 19 4.76 2.81 -2.22
CA ARG A 19 4.65 2.19 -3.56
C ARG A 19 5.40 0.85 -3.62
N ARG A 20 6.61 0.82 -3.06
CA ARG A 20 7.40 -0.41 -2.99
C ARG A 20 6.68 -1.47 -2.16
N PHE A 21 6.19 -1.11 -0.98
CA PHE A 21 5.43 -2.01 -0.13
C PHE A 21 4.18 -2.57 -0.83
N GLY A 22 3.42 -1.71 -1.52
CA GLY A 22 2.24 -2.13 -2.28
C GLY A 22 2.56 -3.16 -3.37
N ASN A 23 3.70 -2.99 -4.07
CA ASN A 23 4.16 -3.94 -5.07
C ASN A 23 4.58 -5.30 -4.46
N GLU A 24 5.35 -5.26 -3.37
CA GLU A 24 5.78 -6.48 -2.66
C GLU A 24 4.57 -7.26 -2.10
N ALA A 25 3.61 -6.57 -1.49
CA ALA A 25 2.39 -7.18 -0.96
C ALA A 25 1.55 -7.84 -2.06
N ALA A 26 1.41 -7.19 -3.22
CA ALA A 26 0.68 -7.76 -4.34
C ALA A 26 1.40 -8.97 -4.97
N PHE A 27 2.72 -8.92 -5.06
CA PHE A 27 3.51 -10.08 -5.50
C PHE A 27 3.28 -11.28 -4.60
N VAL A 28 3.32 -11.10 -3.28
CA VAL A 28 3.00 -12.18 -2.33
C VAL A 28 1.57 -12.70 -2.54
N VAL A 29 0.59 -11.79 -2.69
CA VAL A 29 -0.81 -12.18 -2.95
C VAL A 29 -0.96 -12.98 -4.25
N GLU A 30 -0.19 -12.67 -5.29
CA GLU A 30 -0.20 -13.41 -6.56
C GLU A 30 0.25 -14.86 -6.37
N GLN A 31 1.26 -15.10 -5.51
CA GLN A 31 1.79 -16.43 -5.22
C GLN A 31 0.90 -17.25 -4.26
N LEU A 32 0.00 -16.62 -3.52
CA LEU A 32 -0.83 -17.33 -2.53
C LEU A 32 -1.86 -18.27 -3.20
N PRO A 33 -1.98 -19.54 -2.74
CA PRO A 33 -3.02 -20.45 -3.20
C PRO A 33 -4.43 -19.91 -2.95
N GLN A 34 -5.36 -20.24 -3.84
CA GLN A 34 -6.75 -19.82 -3.69
C GLN A 34 -7.40 -20.35 -2.41
N SER A 35 -7.00 -21.54 -1.95
CA SER A 35 -7.45 -22.12 -0.67
C SER A 35 -7.07 -21.26 0.53
N TYR A 36 -5.86 -20.68 0.53
CA TYR A 36 -5.41 -19.77 1.58
C TYR A 36 -6.22 -18.47 1.58
N LYS A 37 -6.42 -17.86 0.39
CA LYS A 37 -7.22 -16.64 0.25
C LYS A 37 -8.66 -16.81 0.75
N LYS A 38 -9.25 -17.99 0.52
CA LYS A 38 -10.60 -18.35 1.01
C LYS A 38 -10.71 -18.42 2.53
N GLN A 39 -9.62 -18.72 3.25
CA GLN A 39 -9.61 -18.75 4.72
C GLN A 39 -9.72 -17.35 5.34
N PHE A 40 -9.35 -16.30 4.61
CA PHE A 40 -9.43 -14.91 5.08
C PHE A 40 -10.30 -14.06 4.13
N PRO A 41 -11.63 -14.27 4.10
CA PRO A 41 -12.53 -13.57 3.19
C PRO A 41 -12.66 -12.07 3.50
N HIS A 42 -12.28 -11.64 4.70
CA HIS A 42 -12.28 -10.24 5.12
C HIS A 42 -11.11 -9.42 4.52
N VAL A 43 -10.09 -10.10 3.97
CA VAL A 43 -8.96 -9.44 3.31
C VAL A 43 -9.36 -9.10 1.87
N GLY A 44 -9.16 -7.85 1.48
CA GLY A 44 -9.51 -7.34 0.15
C GLY A 44 -8.52 -7.77 -0.94
N TRP A 45 -8.35 -9.07 -1.18
CA TRP A 45 -7.35 -9.63 -2.10
C TRP A 45 -7.36 -9.00 -3.50
N VAL A 46 -8.56 -8.82 -4.06
CA VAL A 46 -8.76 -8.16 -5.36
C VAL A 46 -8.33 -6.69 -5.30
N GLY A 47 -8.57 -6.02 -4.18
CA GLY A 47 -8.18 -4.63 -3.97
C GLY A 47 -6.66 -4.46 -3.93
N ILE A 48 -5.93 -5.39 -3.31
CA ILE A 48 -4.46 -5.39 -3.28
C ILE A 48 -3.89 -5.53 -4.71
N MET A 49 -4.41 -6.47 -5.50
CA MET A 49 -3.98 -6.66 -6.89
C MET A 49 -4.30 -5.44 -7.78
N ARG A 50 -5.47 -4.82 -7.60
CA ARG A 50 -5.85 -3.59 -8.31
C ARG A 50 -4.93 -2.42 -7.96
N MET A 51 -4.54 -2.29 -6.70
CA MET A 51 -3.63 -1.25 -6.23
C MET A 51 -2.25 -1.38 -6.88
N ARG A 52 -1.71 -2.60 -7.02
CA ARG A 52 -0.47 -2.85 -7.75
C ARG A 52 -0.57 -2.49 -9.23
N ASN A 53 -1.69 -2.79 -9.88
CA ASN A 53 -1.89 -2.41 -11.27
C ASN A 53 -1.92 -0.88 -11.44
N LEU A 54 -2.53 -0.16 -10.50
CA LEU A 54 -2.51 1.31 -10.46
C LEU A 54 -1.09 1.86 -10.25
N ILE A 55 -0.34 1.35 -9.27
CA ILE A 55 1.05 1.78 -8.98
C ILE A 55 1.98 1.49 -10.17
N THR A 56 1.80 0.35 -10.83
CA THR A 56 2.68 -0.11 -11.91
C THR A 56 2.43 0.62 -13.23
N HIS A 57 1.17 0.90 -13.58
CA HIS A 57 0.80 1.41 -14.91
C HIS A 57 0.36 2.88 -14.94
N HIS A 58 0.03 3.50 -13.81
CA HIS A 58 -0.56 4.83 -13.76
C HIS A 58 0.18 5.77 -12.79
N ARG A 59 1.50 5.77 -12.87
CA ARG A 59 2.40 6.56 -12.00
C ARG A 59 2.10 8.08 -12.01
N ASP A 60 1.46 8.54 -13.08
CA ASP A 60 1.02 9.90 -13.38
C ASP A 60 -0.45 10.18 -13.03
N ARG A 61 -1.27 9.15 -12.74
CA ARG A 61 -2.69 9.31 -12.38
C ARG A 61 -3.02 8.91 -10.95
N VAL A 62 -2.05 8.36 -10.22
CA VAL A 62 -2.19 8.13 -8.79
C VAL A 62 -1.88 9.44 -8.06
N ASN A 63 -2.91 10.05 -7.48
CA ASN A 63 -2.70 11.16 -6.55
C ASN A 63 -2.09 10.57 -5.26
N ASP A 64 -0.79 10.76 -5.12
CA ASP A 64 0.00 10.22 -4.01
C ASP A 64 -0.50 10.72 -2.64
N ASP A 65 -0.97 11.97 -2.54
CA ASP A 65 -1.55 12.53 -1.31
C ASP A 65 -2.86 11.85 -0.94
N LEU A 66 -3.72 11.60 -1.93
CA LEU A 66 -4.98 10.88 -1.72
C LEU A 66 -4.72 9.42 -1.34
N MET A 67 -3.72 8.78 -1.95
CA MET A 67 -3.31 7.43 -1.61
C MET A 67 -2.76 7.37 -0.18
N PHE A 68 -1.90 8.31 0.20
CA PHE A 68 -1.38 8.42 1.56
C PHE A 68 -2.51 8.62 2.57
N HIS A 69 -3.43 9.56 2.32
CA HIS A 69 -4.56 9.82 3.21
C HIS A 69 -5.46 8.58 3.38
N ALA A 70 -5.74 7.87 2.29
CA ALA A 70 -6.53 6.65 2.32
C ALA A 70 -5.84 5.55 3.13
N LEU A 71 -4.52 5.37 2.97
CA LEU A 71 -3.74 4.38 3.71
C LEU A 71 -3.61 4.74 5.19
N ALA A 72 -3.23 5.98 5.50
CA ALA A 72 -3.07 6.49 6.85
C ALA A 72 -4.36 6.40 7.69
N THR A 73 -5.52 6.46 7.04
CA THR A 73 -6.81 6.36 7.74
C THR A 73 -7.31 4.91 7.81
N ARG A 74 -7.27 4.18 6.68
CA ARG A 74 -7.90 2.84 6.59
C ARG A 74 -7.04 1.73 7.17
N VAL A 75 -5.71 1.82 7.08
CA VAL A 75 -4.81 0.76 7.58
C VAL A 75 -4.87 0.67 9.12
N PRO A 76 -4.71 1.77 9.89
CA PRO A 76 -4.83 1.69 11.35
C PRO A 76 -6.21 1.21 11.80
N THR A 77 -7.28 1.67 11.14
CA THR A 77 -8.65 1.23 11.43
C THR A 77 -8.83 -0.27 11.22
N LYS A 78 -8.18 -0.84 10.19
CA LYS A 78 -8.22 -2.29 9.94
C LYS A 78 -7.34 -3.07 10.91
N LEU A 79 -6.15 -2.56 11.25
CA LEU A 79 -5.28 -3.16 12.26
C LEU A 79 -5.97 -3.23 13.63
N ALA A 80 -6.66 -2.16 14.05
CA ALA A 80 -7.42 -2.16 15.30
C ALA A 80 -8.53 -3.23 15.35
N ARG A 81 -9.04 -3.68 14.20
CA ARG A 81 -10.05 -4.75 14.11
C ARG A 81 -9.47 -6.16 14.11
N LEU A 82 -8.17 -6.30 13.86
CA LEU A 82 -7.49 -7.60 13.88
C LEU A 82 -7.04 -8.01 15.30
N GLY A 83 -7.08 -7.08 16.27
CA GLY A 83 -6.60 -7.31 17.64
C GLY A 83 -5.07 -7.22 17.75
N PRO A 84 -4.52 -7.13 18.98
CA PRO A 84 -3.08 -7.20 19.24
C PRO A 84 -2.49 -8.58 18.89
#